data_AF-A0A0D8I8W6-F1
#
_entry.id   AF-A0A0D8I8W6-F1
#
_cell.length_a   1.000
_cell.length_b   1.000
_cell.length_c   1.000
_cell.angle_alpha   90.00
_cell.angle_beta   90.00
_cell.angle_gamma   90.00
#
_symmetry.space_group_name_H-M   'P 1'
#
loop_
_entity.id
_entity.type
_entity.pdbx_description
1 polymer ?
#
loop_
_entity_poly.entity_id
_entity_poly.type
_entity_poly.pdbx_seq_one_letter_code
_entity_poly.pdbx_strand_id
1 'polypeptide(L)'
;MGLIYSLFKWVLGFNMLIIFLVICELQKMIKSYIKQKKYGGNKIEAFYHKSKMKTLVAILFAIGTMFNFWMLESAAIGDAVLFQLYLLIIVIEGWKKIIVYEKGIYHMGRFVKWEEIKSIKTHENSIRIEIKGSLLGMLMMNKVSRARELIQLIEENI
;
A
#
# COMPACT_ATOMS: atom_id res chain seq x y z
N MET A 1 38.16 1.34 -17.37
CA MET A 1 37.02 0.77 -18.14
C MET A 1 36.15 -0.19 -17.34
N GLY A 2 36.69 -1.17 -16.60
CA GLY A 2 35.86 -2.15 -15.85
C GLY A 2 34.95 -1.57 -14.76
N LEU A 3 35.40 -0.54 -14.04
CA LEU A 3 34.60 0.15 -13.01
C LEU A 3 33.40 0.92 -13.58
N ILE A 4 33.59 1.61 -14.70
CA ILE A 4 32.54 2.38 -15.39
C ILE A 4 31.49 1.42 -15.98
N TYR A 5 31.92 0.31 -16.57
CA TYR A 5 31.03 -0.71 -17.11
C TYR A 5 30.24 -1.46 -16.02
N SER A 6 30.87 -1.70 -14.86
CA SER A 6 30.21 -2.22 -13.67
C SER A 6 29.13 -1.26 -13.17
N LEU A 7 29.49 0.01 -12.92
CA LEU A 7 28.55 1.06 -12.50
C LEU A 7 27.35 1.19 -13.44
N PHE A 8 27.59 1.15 -14.75
CA PHE A 8 26.51 1.24 -15.75
C PHE A 8 25.55 0.05 -15.68
N LYS A 9 26.06 -1.18 -15.49
CA LYS A 9 25.21 -2.38 -15.28
C LYS A 9 24.41 -2.31 -13.98
N TRP A 10 25.00 -1.78 -12.91
CA TRP A 10 24.32 -1.60 -11.63
C TRP A 10 23.18 -0.58 -11.73
N VAL A 11 23.42 0.56 -12.40
CA VAL A 11 22.37 1.56 -12.69
C VAL A 11 21.26 0.96 -13.55
N LEU A 12 21.61 0.26 -14.64
CA LEU A 12 20.61 -0.35 -15.52
C LEU A 12 19.77 -1.43 -14.82
N GLY A 13 20.40 -2.26 -13.99
CA GLY A 13 19.73 -3.30 -13.20
C GLY A 13 18.80 -2.71 -12.13
N PHE A 14 19.24 -1.64 -11.47
CA PHE A 14 18.42 -0.89 -10.51
C PHE A 14 17.20 -0.25 -11.19
N ASN A 15 17.37 0.28 -12.41
CA ASN A 15 16.29 0.89 -13.18
C ASN A 15 15.21 -0.13 -13.57
N MET A 16 15.63 -1.30 -14.09
CA MET A 16 14.69 -2.38 -14.42
C MET A 16 13.93 -2.87 -13.18
N LEU A 17 14.59 -2.92 -12.02
CA LEU A 17 13.96 -3.29 -10.76
C LEU A 17 12.92 -2.26 -10.32
N ILE A 18 13.25 -0.96 -10.34
CA ILE A 18 12.29 0.10 -9.94
C ILE A 18 11.10 0.12 -10.87
N ILE A 19 11.31 0.05 -12.19
CA ILE A 19 10.22 0.00 -13.17
C ILE A 19 9.31 -1.18 -12.88
N PHE A 20 9.88 -2.36 -12.65
CA PHE A 20 9.12 -3.56 -12.30
C PHE A 20 8.29 -3.36 -11.02
N LEU A 21 8.89 -2.81 -9.96
CA LEU A 21 8.21 -2.53 -8.69
C LEU A 21 7.06 -1.53 -8.86
N VAL A 22 7.27 -0.45 -9.63
CA VAL A 22 6.23 0.53 -9.95
C VAL A 22 5.07 -0.12 -10.69
N ILE A 23 5.36 -0.93 -11.71
CA ILE A 23 4.33 -1.64 -12.48
C ILE A 23 3.54 -2.59 -11.57
N CYS A 24 4.21 -3.36 -10.70
CA CYS A 24 3.55 -4.27 -9.78
C CYS A 24 2.61 -3.54 -8.81
N GLU A 25 3.06 -2.46 -8.16
CA GLU A 25 2.22 -1.71 -7.23
C GLU A 25 1.07 -0.99 -7.96
N LEU A 26 1.31 -0.41 -9.13
CA LEU A 26 0.25 0.18 -9.96
C LEU A 26 -0.79 -0.85 -10.37
N GLN A 27 -0.38 -2.02 -10.86
CA GLN A 27 -1.32 -3.08 -11.24
C GLN A 27 -2.18 -3.54 -10.07
N LYS A 28 -1.57 -3.68 -8.88
CA LYS A 28 -2.28 -4.04 -7.64
C LYS A 28 -3.29 -2.96 -7.25
N MET A 29 -2.87 -1.70 -7.25
CA MET A 29 -3.73 -0.56 -6.93
C MET A 29 -4.89 -0.43 -7.92
N ILE A 30 -4.62 -0.52 -9.23
CA ILE A 30 -5.62 -0.42 -10.29
C ILE A 30 -6.63 -1.56 -10.20
N LYS A 31 -6.17 -2.82 -10.10
CA LYS A 31 -7.08 -3.98 -9.95
C LYS A 31 -7.98 -3.83 -8.73
N SER A 32 -7.41 -3.40 -7.61
CA SER A 32 -8.16 -3.15 -6.38
C SER A 32 -9.17 -2.01 -6.52
N TYR A 33 -8.79 -0.91 -7.17
CA TYR A 33 -9.67 0.22 -7.43
C TYR A 33 -10.83 -0.15 -8.37
N ILE A 34 -10.55 -0.88 -9.45
CA ILE A 34 -11.60 -1.41 -10.34
C ILE A 34 -12.54 -2.32 -9.56
N LYS A 35 -11.99 -3.21 -8.72
CA LYS A 35 -12.80 -4.11 -7.89
C LYS A 35 -13.67 -3.34 -6.90
N GLN A 36 -13.12 -2.32 -6.23
CA GLN A 36 -13.88 -1.42 -5.36
C GLN A 36 -15.00 -0.70 -6.13
N LYS A 37 -14.71 -0.15 -7.31
CA LYS A 37 -15.71 0.58 -8.10
C LYS A 37 -16.82 -0.33 -8.61
N LYS A 38 -16.49 -1.57 -8.97
CA LYS A 38 -17.45 -2.55 -9.50
C LYS A 38 -18.30 -3.20 -8.41
N TYR A 39 -17.71 -3.47 -7.26
CA TYR A 39 -18.34 -4.31 -6.23
C TYR A 39 -18.58 -3.60 -4.90
N GLY A 40 -17.97 -2.44 -4.62
CA GLY A 40 -18.01 -1.81 -3.30
C GLY A 40 -19.40 -1.42 -2.82
N GLY A 41 -20.25 -0.92 -3.73
CA GLY A 41 -21.49 -0.26 -3.34
C GLY A 41 -21.21 1.13 -2.73
N ASN A 42 -22.15 1.63 -1.94
CA ASN A 42 -21.97 2.94 -1.29
C ASN A 42 -20.96 2.87 -0.15
N LYS A 43 -20.32 4.01 0.10
CA LYS A 43 -19.46 4.18 1.26
C LYS A 43 -20.34 4.31 2.51
N ILE A 44 -20.11 3.45 3.49
CA ILE A 44 -20.79 3.48 4.78
C ILE A 44 -20.02 4.42 5.71
N GLU A 45 -18.75 4.10 5.98
CA GLU A 45 -17.99 4.81 7.00
C GLU A 45 -16.47 4.80 6.73
N ALA A 46 -15.74 5.70 7.41
CA ALA A 46 -14.29 5.74 7.39
C ALA A 46 -13.69 5.72 8.79
N PHE A 47 -12.66 4.90 8.97
CA PHE A 47 -11.93 4.73 10.22
C PHE A 47 -10.48 5.18 10.06
N TYR A 48 -9.99 5.93 11.05
CA TYR A 48 -8.59 6.32 11.11
C TYR A 48 -7.77 5.21 11.73
N HIS A 49 -6.52 5.10 11.33
CA HIS A 49 -5.54 4.23 11.98
C HIS A 49 -4.28 5.04 12.27
N LYS A 50 -3.74 4.86 13.48
CA LYS A 50 -2.45 5.42 13.90
C LYS A 50 -1.36 4.35 13.74
N SER A 51 -1.11 3.95 12.49
CA SER A 51 -0.02 3.03 12.20
C SER A 51 1.33 3.74 12.25
N LYS A 52 2.30 3.18 13.00
CA LYS A 52 3.72 3.59 12.96
C LYS A 52 4.28 3.52 11.53
N MET A 53 3.67 2.70 10.67
CA MET A 53 4.01 2.60 9.25
C MET A 53 3.86 3.94 8.52
N LYS A 54 2.91 4.80 8.90
CA LYS A 54 2.75 6.12 8.28
C LYS A 54 3.99 6.98 8.47
N THR A 55 4.54 6.97 9.69
CA THR A 55 5.77 7.69 10.04
C THR A 55 6.97 7.10 9.33
N LEU A 56 7.11 5.76 9.33
CA LEU A 56 8.21 5.09 8.63
C LEU A 56 8.21 5.42 7.13
N VAL A 57 7.04 5.31 6.50
CA VAL A 57 6.88 5.60 5.07
C VAL A 57 7.13 7.08 4.76
N ALA A 58 6.76 8.00 5.66
CA ALA A 58 7.08 9.42 5.50
C ALA A 58 8.59 9.71 5.62
N ILE A 59 9.27 9.06 6.56
CA ILE A 59 10.74 9.17 6.70
C ILE A 59 11.42 8.61 5.44
N LEU A 60 10.99 7.43 4.96
CA LEU A 60 11.51 6.85 3.72
C LEU A 60 11.25 7.74 2.50
N PHE A 61 10.09 8.40 2.44
CA PHE A 61 9.79 9.36 1.39
C PHE A 61 10.75 10.56 1.45
N ALA A 62 10.99 11.13 2.63
CA ALA A 62 11.91 12.26 2.79
C ALA A 62 13.35 11.89 2.40
N ILE A 63 13.86 10.74 2.88
CA ILE A 63 15.18 10.23 2.52
C ILE A 63 15.26 9.98 1.01
N GLY A 64 14.23 9.37 0.42
CA GLY A 64 14.18 9.12 -1.01
C GLY A 64 14.12 10.37 -1.86
N THR A 65 13.44 11.42 -1.40
CA THR A 65 13.46 12.74 -2.04
C THR A 65 14.84 13.38 -1.97
N MET A 66 15.54 13.31 -0.83
CA MET A 66 16.93 13.78 -0.74
C MET A 66 17.86 13.01 -1.68
N PHE A 67 17.70 11.68 -1.77
CA PHE A 67 18.44 10.85 -2.72
C PHE A 67 18.15 11.25 -4.18
N ASN A 68 16.89 11.54 -4.50
CA ASN A 68 16.51 12.02 -5.83
C ASN A 68 17.16 13.35 -6.20
N PHE A 69 17.32 14.29 -5.27
CA PHE A 69 18.07 15.52 -5.53
C PHE A 69 19.51 15.23 -5.97
N TRP A 70 20.17 14.26 -5.31
CA TRP A 70 21.52 13.85 -5.69
C TRP A 70 21.57 13.13 -7.05
N MET A 71 20.53 12.35 -7.38
CA MET A 71 20.39 11.68 -8.68
C MET A 71 20.09 12.65 -9.84
N LEU A 72 19.46 13.79 -9.57
CA LEU A 72 19.25 14.82 -10.59
C LEU A 72 20.57 15.48 -11.01
N GLU A 73 21.52 15.61 -10.10
CA GLU A 73 22.87 16.12 -10.40
C GLU A 73 23.68 15.16 -11.30
N SER A 74 23.35 13.87 -11.31
CA SER A 74 24.00 12.85 -12.15
C SER A 74 23.32 12.62 -13.52
N ALA A 75 22.41 13.52 -13.92
CA ALA A 75 21.63 13.47 -15.17
C ALA A 75 20.70 12.25 -15.33
N ALA A 76 20.44 11.48 -14.27
CA ALA A 76 19.55 10.32 -14.25
C ALA A 76 18.09 10.70 -13.94
N ILE A 77 17.54 11.67 -14.68
CA ILE A 77 16.24 12.31 -14.38
C ILE A 77 15.08 11.30 -14.40
N GLY A 78 15.05 10.39 -15.39
CA GLY A 78 13.99 9.39 -15.51
C GLY A 78 13.88 8.47 -14.30
N ASP A 79 15.03 8.05 -13.76
CA ASP A 79 15.11 7.13 -12.64
C ASP A 79 14.70 7.82 -11.33
N ALA A 80 15.10 9.09 -11.16
CA ALA A 80 14.68 9.90 -10.04
C ALA A 80 13.15 10.09 -10.02
N VAL A 81 12.54 10.35 -11.18
CA VAL A 81 11.08 10.48 -11.32
C VAL A 81 10.37 9.16 -11.00
N LEU A 82 10.84 8.04 -11.57
CA LEU A 82 10.25 6.72 -11.33
C LEU A 82 10.34 6.30 -9.86
N PHE A 83 11.49 6.55 -9.22
CA PHE A 83 11.68 6.27 -7.81
C PHE A 83 10.78 7.16 -6.93
N GLN A 84 10.66 8.45 -7.26
CA GLN A 84 9.76 9.35 -6.53
C GLN A 84 8.29 8.92 -6.66
N LEU A 85 7.87 8.48 -7.86
CA LEU A 85 6.53 7.94 -8.11
C LEU A 85 6.27 6.68 -7.28
N TYR A 86 7.23 5.77 -7.22
CA TYR A 86 7.15 4.57 -6.39
C TYR A 86 6.91 4.92 -4.92
N LEU A 87 7.72 5.81 -4.36
CA LEU A 87 7.59 6.24 -2.96
C LEU A 87 6.24 6.94 -2.71
N LEU A 88 5.79 7.77 -3.64
CA LEU A 88 4.50 8.45 -3.55
C LEU A 88 3.34 7.44 -3.48
N ILE A 89 3.35 6.39 -4.32
CA ILE A 89 2.34 5.33 -4.29
C ILE A 89 2.27 4.68 -2.90
N ILE A 90 3.43 4.30 -2.35
CA ILE A 90 3.51 3.67 -1.01
C ILE A 90 2.97 4.61 0.07
N VAL A 91 3.33 5.90 0.03
CA VAL A 91 2.82 6.92 0.96
C VAL A 91 1.29 6.99 0.89
N ILE A 92 0.74 7.13 -0.32
CA ILE A 92 -0.71 7.26 -0.53
C ILE A 92 -1.43 6.02 0.02
N GLU A 93 -0.95 4.82 -0.28
CA GLU A 93 -1.56 3.58 0.21
C GLU A 93 -1.48 3.45 1.74
N GLY A 94 -0.32 3.73 2.33
CA GLY A 94 -0.09 3.62 3.77
C GLY A 94 -0.86 4.68 4.59
N TRP A 95 -1.10 5.85 4.02
CA TRP A 95 -1.76 6.97 4.70
C TRP A 95 -3.28 6.94 4.60
N LYS A 96 -3.82 6.28 3.58
CA LYS A 96 -5.27 6.18 3.36
C LYS A 96 -5.98 5.63 4.60
N LYS A 97 -7.16 6.19 4.88
CA LYS A 97 -8.06 5.72 5.93
C LYS A 97 -8.59 4.32 5.56
N ILE A 98 -9.04 3.58 6.56
CA ILE A 98 -9.84 2.38 6.35
C ILE A 98 -11.21 2.88 5.90
N ILE A 99 -11.72 2.39 4.78
CA ILE A 99 -13.04 2.79 4.27
C ILE A 99 -13.90 1.53 4.17
N VAL A 100 -15.05 1.57 4.83
CA VAL A 100 -16.05 0.51 4.82
C VAL A 100 -17.10 0.86 3.77
N TYR A 101 -17.39 -0.10 2.91
CA TYR A 101 -18.44 -0.04 1.90
C TYR A 101 -19.47 -1.14 2.15
N GLU A 102 -20.64 -1.02 1.55
CA GLU A 102 -21.73 -2.01 1.68
C GLU A 102 -21.28 -3.45 1.46
N LYS A 103 -20.39 -3.69 0.50
CA LYS A 103 -19.98 -5.06 0.13
C LYS A 103 -18.54 -5.41 0.48
N GLY A 104 -17.83 -4.55 1.20
CA GLY A 104 -16.45 -4.83 1.56
C GLY A 104 -15.70 -3.69 2.22
N ILE A 105 -14.43 -3.94 2.48
CA ILE A 105 -13.51 -3.01 3.14
C ILE A 105 -12.34 -2.65 2.23
N TYR A 106 -11.98 -1.38 2.21
CA TYR A 106 -10.81 -0.86 1.51
C TYR A 106 -9.75 -0.38 2.50
N HIS A 107 -8.57 -0.98 2.44
CA HIS A 107 -7.43 -0.59 3.27
C HIS A 107 -6.10 -0.90 2.57
N MET A 108 -5.10 -0.01 2.75
CA MET A 108 -3.75 -0.14 2.16
C MET A 108 -3.75 -0.58 0.69
N GLY A 109 -4.47 0.18 -0.15
CA GLY A 109 -4.55 -0.11 -1.58
C GLY A 109 -5.38 -1.33 -1.96
N ARG A 110 -5.94 -2.09 -0.99
CA ARG A 110 -6.65 -3.36 -1.23
C ARG A 110 -8.13 -3.28 -0.84
N PHE A 111 -8.99 -3.63 -1.79
CA PHE A 111 -10.41 -3.89 -1.57
C PHE A 111 -10.65 -5.38 -1.36
N VAL A 112 -11.33 -5.71 -0.27
CA VAL A 112 -11.70 -7.07 0.10
C VAL A 112 -13.20 -7.10 0.31
N LYS A 113 -13.89 -8.01 -0.39
CA LYS A 113 -15.32 -8.19 -0.18
C LYS A 113 -15.57 -8.96 1.11
N TRP A 114 -16.75 -8.79 1.71
CA TRP A 114 -17.09 -9.54 2.92
C TRP A 114 -17.04 -11.06 2.72
N GLU A 115 -17.57 -11.55 1.60
CA GLU A 115 -17.55 -12.98 1.23
C GLU A 115 -16.13 -13.60 1.15
N GLU A 116 -15.12 -12.76 0.91
CA GLU A 116 -13.71 -13.16 0.78
C GLU A 116 -12.99 -13.20 2.13
N ILE A 117 -13.59 -12.67 3.19
CA ILE A 117 -13.00 -12.73 4.53
C ILE A 117 -13.24 -14.12 5.11
N LYS A 118 -12.16 -14.73 5.61
CA LYS A 118 -12.18 -16.03 6.27
C LYS A 118 -12.40 -15.90 7.77
N SER A 119 -11.64 -15.01 8.40
CA SER A 119 -11.69 -14.79 9.84
C SER A 119 -11.15 -13.42 10.21
N ILE A 120 -11.53 -12.95 11.39
CA ILE A 120 -10.96 -11.77 12.03
C ILE A 120 -10.29 -12.23 13.32
N LYS A 121 -9.09 -11.72 13.57
CA LYS A 121 -8.39 -11.88 14.84
C LYS A 121 -8.03 -10.52 15.40
N THR A 122 -8.32 -10.31 16.67
CA THR A 122 -7.94 -9.11 17.40
C THR A 122 -6.77 -9.44 18.31
N HIS A 123 -5.73 -8.60 18.29
CA HIS A 123 -4.60 -8.74 19.21
C HIS A 123 -4.22 -7.37 19.74
N GLU A 124 -4.45 -7.14 21.03
CA GLU A 124 -4.25 -5.90 21.78
C GLU A 124 -4.84 -4.66 21.09
N ASN A 125 -4.09 -4.07 20.16
CA ASN A 125 -4.41 -2.84 19.42
C ASN A 125 -4.40 -3.05 17.90
N SER A 126 -4.46 -4.29 17.43
CA SER A 126 -4.43 -4.65 16.02
C SER A 126 -5.63 -5.53 15.64
N ILE A 127 -6.17 -5.26 14.45
CA ILE A 127 -7.20 -6.08 13.82
C ILE A 127 -6.54 -6.75 12.62
N ARG A 128 -6.60 -8.08 12.57
CA ARG A 128 -6.07 -8.90 11.49
C ARG A 128 -7.23 -9.57 10.77
N ILE A 129 -7.36 -9.33 9.47
CA ILE A 129 -8.36 -9.94 8.62
C ILE A 129 -7.66 -10.96 7.72
N GLU A 130 -8.04 -12.23 7.83
CA GLU A 130 -7.55 -13.30 6.96
C GLU A 130 -8.47 -13.44 5.73
N ILE A 131 -7.89 -13.54 4.54
CA ILE A 131 -8.64 -13.59 3.27
C ILE A 131 -8.59 -15.02 2.71
N LYS A 132 -9.75 -15.56 2.30
CA LYS A 132 -9.90 -16.90 1.70
C LYS A 132 -9.01 -17.03 0.47
N GLY A 133 -8.33 -18.17 0.34
CA GLY A 133 -7.55 -18.53 -0.86
C GLY A 133 -6.30 -17.67 -1.13
N SER A 134 -5.84 -16.86 -0.18
CA SER A 134 -4.69 -15.98 -0.38
C SER A 134 -3.49 -16.40 0.48
N LEU A 135 -2.42 -16.89 -0.17
CA LEU A 135 -1.19 -17.40 0.48
C LEU A 135 -0.45 -16.33 1.31
N LEU A 136 -0.65 -15.04 0.99
CA LEU A 136 -0.06 -13.87 1.66
C LEU A 136 -1.13 -12.89 2.18
N GLY A 137 -2.42 -13.27 2.12
CA GLY A 137 -3.53 -12.32 2.20
C GLY A 137 -4.06 -12.06 3.59
N MET A 138 -3.27 -11.37 4.41
CA MET A 138 -3.77 -10.78 5.64
C MET A 138 -3.80 -9.26 5.50
N LEU A 139 -4.90 -8.62 5.92
CA LEU A 139 -4.94 -7.18 6.17
C LEU A 139 -4.71 -6.95 7.65
N MET A 140 -3.70 -6.16 7.98
CA MET A 140 -3.39 -5.80 9.36
C MET A 140 -3.65 -4.32 9.58
N MET A 141 -4.49 -4.01 10.55
CA MET A 141 -4.91 -2.66 10.89
C MET A 141 -4.47 -2.34 12.32
N ASN A 142 -3.58 -1.38 12.50
CA ASN A 142 -3.02 -1.05 13.81
C ASN A 142 -3.61 0.24 14.37
N LYS A 143 -3.97 0.24 15.65
CA LYS A 143 -4.45 1.41 16.40
C LYS A 143 -5.59 2.13 15.67
N VAL A 144 -6.64 1.39 15.37
CA VAL A 144 -7.83 1.89 14.68
C VAL A 144 -8.68 2.73 15.64
N SER A 145 -9.10 3.92 15.20
CA SER A 145 -10.09 4.74 15.91
C SER A 145 -11.43 4.00 15.91
N ARG A 146 -12.12 3.91 17.06
CA ARG A 146 -13.42 3.19 17.15
C ARG A 146 -13.30 1.73 16.68
N ALA A 147 -12.26 1.03 17.14
CA ALA A 147 -11.98 -0.35 16.75
C ALA A 147 -13.16 -1.30 16.98
N ARG A 148 -13.93 -1.12 18.07
CA ARG A 148 -15.12 -1.93 18.38
C ARG A 148 -16.20 -1.79 17.31
N GLU A 149 -16.52 -0.57 16.88
CA GLU A 149 -17.49 -0.31 15.81
C GLU A 149 -17.03 -0.94 14.49
N LEU A 150 -15.75 -0.83 14.16
CA LEU A 150 -15.22 -1.47 12.96
C LEU A 150 -15.33 -2.99 13.03
N ILE A 151 -14.97 -3.60 14.17
CA ILE A 151 -15.08 -5.06 14.34
C ILE A 151 -16.53 -5.51 14.20
N GLN A 152 -17.45 -4.82 14.87
CA GLN A 152 -18.88 -5.11 14.80
C GLN A 152 -19.40 -5.04 13.36
N LEU A 153 -19.07 -3.97 12.61
CA LEU A 153 -19.45 -3.84 11.21
C LEU A 153 -18.92 -4.99 10.34
N ILE A 154 -17.70 -5.46 10.60
CA ILE A 154 -17.15 -6.56 9.83
C ILE A 154 -17.86 -7.88 10.23
N GLU A 155 -18.06 -8.15 11.52
CA GLU A 155 -18.72 -9.36 12.02
C GLU A 155 -20.19 -9.48 11.57
N GLU A 156 -20.91 -8.37 11.47
CA GLU A 156 -22.30 -8.34 10.97
C GLU A 156 -22.43 -8.65 9.48
N ASN A 157 -21.32 -8.62 8.72
CA ASN A 157 -21.33 -8.70 7.26
C ASN A 157 -20.60 -9.92 6.67
N ILE A 158 -19.86 -10.72 7.47
CA ILE A 158 -19.13 -11.92 7.02
C ILE A 158 -20.02 -13.16 7.01
#